data_AF-A0A385Q071-F1
#
_entry.id   AF-A0A385Q071-F1
#
_cell.length_a   1.000
_cell.length_b   1.000
_cell.length_c   1.000
_cell.angle_alpha   90.00
_cell.angle_beta   90.00
_cell.angle_gamma   90.00
#
_symmetry.space_group_name_H-M   'P 1'
#
loop_
_entity.id
_entity.type
_entity.pdbx_description
1 polymer ?
#
loop_
_entity_poly.entity_id
_entity_poly.type
_entity_poly.pdbx_seq_one_letter_code
_entity_poly.pdbx_strand_id
1 'polypeptide(L)'
;MAVVRCNQGHYYDDEKFSRCPHCGIFAGVEEKKNKNADKKGFFSAFTRTKDDSKTVAKHESNYTDNRPMEDTVTVSLESVEKAPVKKPSDDGKTIGMFSAAKGNDYVTGWLVCIDGVEKGRDFRIRHGFNWIGRDYDMDVILQCDISVSRQKHCAIVYDDRGNSFSIVPNAGNELYKNGEPIHEPEKIKTGDVIQVGMQRYEFIAFCREGREWEKE
;
A
#
# COMPACT_ATOMS: atom_id res chain seq x y z
N MET A 1 23.80 -1.74 27.38
CA MET A 1 22.67 -1.29 26.52
C MET A 1 22.98 0.05 25.87
N ALA A 2 23.86 0.05 24.87
CA ALA A 2 24.07 1.22 24.02
C ALA A 2 23.35 0.95 22.69
N VAL A 3 22.23 1.64 22.45
CA VAL A 3 21.60 1.62 21.12
C VAL A 3 22.48 2.46 20.19
N VAL A 4 23.11 1.83 19.20
CA VAL A 4 24.02 2.49 18.26
C VAL A 4 23.36 2.73 16.91
N ARG A 5 23.80 3.76 16.20
CA ARG A 5 23.28 4.14 14.88
C ARG A 5 24.24 3.71 13.78
N CYS A 6 23.75 2.97 12.78
CA CYS A 6 24.54 2.59 11.60
C CYS A 6 24.68 3.75 10.60
N ASN A 7 25.57 3.60 9.61
CA ASN A 7 25.81 4.61 8.57
C ASN A 7 24.59 4.94 7.71
N GLN A 8 23.63 4.01 7.59
CA GLN A 8 22.35 4.21 6.89
C GLN A 8 21.25 4.79 7.81
N GLY A 9 21.60 5.11 9.06
CA GLY A 9 20.73 5.81 9.99
C GLY A 9 19.83 4.93 10.86
N HIS A 10 19.92 3.61 10.79
CA HIS A 10 19.16 2.67 11.63
C HIS A 10 19.77 2.52 13.02
N TYR A 11 18.91 2.36 14.03
CA TYR A 11 19.31 2.08 15.41
C TYR A 11 19.28 0.58 15.67
N TYR A 12 20.33 0.04 16.28
CA TYR A 12 20.43 -1.38 16.64
C TYR A 12 21.26 -1.56 17.92
N ASP A 13 21.11 -2.73 18.55
CA ASP A 13 21.81 -3.12 19.77
C ASP A 13 23.13 -3.81 19.40
N ASP A 14 24.27 -3.22 19.76
CA ASP A 14 25.60 -3.71 19.41
C ASP A 14 26.04 -4.93 20.23
N GLU A 15 25.44 -5.14 21.40
CA GLU A 15 25.64 -6.34 22.21
C GLU A 15 25.00 -7.57 21.54
N LYS A 16 23.94 -7.37 20.75
CA LYS A 16 23.20 -8.46 20.07
C LYS A 16 23.63 -8.68 18.63
N PHE A 17 24.03 -7.61 17.93
CA PHE A 17 24.33 -7.70 16.50
C PHE A 17 25.64 -6.96 16.21
N SER A 18 26.62 -7.68 15.66
CA SER A 18 27.90 -7.08 15.26
C SER A 18 27.79 -6.13 14.06
N ARG A 19 26.65 -6.15 13.36
CA ARG A 19 26.32 -5.29 12.21
C ARG A 19 24.83 -5.01 12.18
N CYS A 20 24.46 -3.86 11.62
CA CYS A 20 23.07 -3.45 11.47
C CYS A 20 22.25 -4.49 10.67
N PRO A 21 21.27 -5.17 11.28
CA PRO A 21 20.47 -6.19 10.62
C PRO A 21 19.57 -5.62 9.51
N HIS A 22 19.30 -4.31 9.55
CA HIS A 22 18.44 -3.62 8.58
C HIS A 22 19.17 -3.14 7.32
N CYS A 23 20.50 -3.19 7.27
CA CYS A 23 21.26 -2.70 6.10
C CYS A 23 21.32 -3.70 4.94
N GLY A 24 20.83 -4.94 5.12
CA GLY A 24 20.94 -6.02 4.13
C GLY A 24 19.87 -6.06 3.04
N ILE A 25 18.94 -5.10 2.96
CA ILE A 25 17.82 -5.15 1.99
C ILE A 25 17.98 -4.14 0.84
N PHE A 26 18.92 -3.18 0.93
CA PHE A 26 19.23 -2.25 -0.17
C PHE A 26 20.73 -1.92 -0.21
N ALA A 27 21.53 -2.86 -0.71
CA ALA A 27 22.88 -2.59 -1.21
C ALA A 27 23.11 -3.48 -2.43
N GLY A 28 23.31 -2.85 -3.60
CA GLY A 28 23.30 -3.49 -4.91
C GLY A 28 24.30 -4.64 -5.05
N VAL A 29 23.83 -5.72 -5.68
CA VAL A 29 24.69 -6.76 -6.23
C VAL A 29 24.87 -6.43 -7.71
N GLU A 30 26.01 -5.84 -8.05
CA GLU A 30 26.54 -5.88 -9.42
C GLU A 30 27.07 -7.29 -9.69
N GLU A 31 26.36 -8.09 -10.48
CA GLU A 31 26.90 -9.33 -11.04
C GLU A 31 27.77 -9.02 -12.26
N LYS A 32 29.09 -9.12 -12.07
CA LYS A 32 30.04 -9.26 -13.16
C LYS A 32 29.99 -10.69 -13.71
N LYS A 33 29.60 -10.86 -14.99
CA LYS A 33 30.01 -12.02 -15.80
C LYS A 33 30.57 -11.57 -17.15
N ASN A 34 31.80 -12.00 -17.42
CA ASN A 34 32.57 -11.74 -18.62
C ASN A 34 32.19 -12.70 -19.77
N LYS A 35 32.03 -12.11 -20.96
CA LYS A 35 32.49 -12.49 -22.33
C LYS A 35 32.47 -13.97 -22.77
N ASN A 36 31.70 -14.24 -23.83
CA ASN A 36 32.20 -14.65 -25.16
C ASN A 36 31.05 -14.85 -26.17
N ALA A 37 31.11 -14.19 -27.33
CA ALA A 37 30.77 -14.75 -28.65
C ALA A 37 30.90 -13.67 -29.75
N ASP A 38 31.56 -14.06 -30.83
CA ASP A 38 31.99 -13.28 -31.98
C ASP A 38 30.89 -13.02 -33.04
N LYS A 39 30.95 -11.81 -33.62
CA LYS A 39 30.94 -11.46 -35.06
C LYS A 39 29.66 -11.39 -35.94
N LYS A 40 29.68 -10.25 -36.68
CA LYS A 40 29.05 -9.86 -37.99
C LYS A 40 27.58 -9.43 -37.91
N GLY A 41 27.13 -8.23 -38.31
CA GLY A 41 27.71 -7.11 -39.05
C GLY A 41 26.79 -6.73 -40.21
N PHE A 42 26.35 -5.45 -40.34
CA PHE A 42 26.19 -4.70 -41.61
C PHE A 42 25.62 -3.26 -41.39
N PHE A 43 26.41 -2.24 -41.80
CA PHE A 43 26.13 -0.89 -42.39
C PHE A 43 24.97 0.01 -41.87
N SER A 44 25.09 1.35 -41.71
CA SER A 44 25.79 2.33 -42.57
C SER A 44 26.36 3.58 -41.86
N ALA A 45 27.50 4.02 -42.40
CA ALA A 45 28.09 5.37 -42.42
C ALA A 45 27.24 6.39 -43.23
N PHE A 46 27.39 7.71 -43.31
CA PHE A 46 28.34 8.78 -42.87
C PHE A 46 27.60 10.12 -43.16
N THR A 47 27.66 11.21 -42.39
CA THR A 47 28.59 12.37 -42.51
C THR A 47 28.05 13.49 -41.59
N ARG A 48 28.78 13.97 -40.56
CA ARG A 48 29.72 15.12 -40.50
C ARG A 48 29.20 16.46 -41.04
N THR A 49 28.93 17.40 -40.13
CA THR A 49 29.48 18.77 -40.15
C THR A 49 29.56 19.32 -38.73
N LYS A 50 30.60 20.12 -38.52
CA LYS A 50 31.12 20.70 -37.29
C LYS A 50 30.96 22.21 -37.46
N ASP A 51 30.55 22.96 -36.45
CA ASP A 51 31.00 24.35 -36.30
C ASP A 51 30.81 24.87 -34.87
N ASP A 52 31.91 25.46 -34.38
CA ASP A 52 32.09 26.17 -33.12
C ASP A 52 31.69 27.64 -33.27
N SER A 53 31.07 28.24 -32.25
CA SER A 53 31.16 29.69 -32.02
C SER A 53 31.04 30.04 -30.53
N LYS A 54 31.93 30.95 -30.11
CA LYS A 54 32.37 31.33 -28.76
C LYS A 54 31.55 32.48 -28.12
N THR A 55 31.74 32.61 -26.78
CA THR A 55 31.75 33.85 -25.91
C THR A 55 30.41 34.57 -25.66
N VAL A 56 30.06 35.15 -24.48
CA VAL A 56 30.76 35.96 -23.46
C VAL A 56 30.10 35.82 -22.07
N ALA A 57 30.87 35.98 -20.98
CA ALA A 57 30.42 36.19 -19.60
C ALA A 57 30.82 37.59 -19.10
N LYS A 58 29.93 38.32 -18.39
CA LYS A 58 30.18 39.21 -17.23
C LYS A 58 28.92 39.97 -16.81
N HIS A 59 28.61 40.02 -15.50
CA HIS A 59 28.79 41.22 -14.66
C HIS A 59 28.48 40.91 -13.18
N GLU A 60 29.40 41.27 -12.29
CA GLU A 60 29.26 41.27 -10.82
C GLU A 60 28.85 42.67 -10.33
N SER A 61 28.27 42.77 -9.13
CA SER A 61 28.59 43.88 -8.21
C SER A 61 28.22 43.57 -6.77
N ASN A 62 29.22 43.73 -5.90
CA ASN A 62 29.23 43.64 -4.45
C ASN A 62 28.51 44.83 -3.79
N TYR A 63 28.06 44.68 -2.52
CA TYR A 63 28.26 45.71 -1.48
C TYR A 63 28.20 45.10 -0.07
N THR A 64 29.17 45.50 0.75
CA THR A 64 29.39 45.23 2.18
C THR A 64 29.20 46.54 2.98
N ASP A 65 28.70 46.53 4.23
CA ASP A 65 29.36 47.12 5.43
C ASP A 65 28.51 47.02 6.74
N ASN A 66 29.16 47.18 7.90
CA ASN A 66 28.80 46.91 9.30
C ASN A 66 28.32 48.12 10.16
N ARG A 67 27.39 47.85 11.13
CA ARG A 67 27.20 48.33 12.56
C ARG A 67 27.09 49.86 12.92
N PRO A 68 26.57 50.31 14.12
CA PRO A 68 26.38 49.66 15.46
C PRO A 68 25.08 49.98 16.31
N MET A 69 25.00 49.32 17.50
CA MET A 69 24.27 49.49 18.82
C MET A 69 23.40 50.77 19.08
N GLU A 70 22.25 50.79 19.79
CA GLU A 70 22.01 50.57 21.26
C GLU A 70 20.49 50.40 21.65
N ASP A 71 20.29 50.01 22.93
CA ASP A 71 19.09 49.71 23.74
C ASP A 71 17.79 50.52 23.54
N THR A 72 16.64 49.83 23.69
CA THR A 72 15.60 50.16 24.70
C THR A 72 14.48 49.11 24.72
N VAL A 73 14.12 48.69 25.94
CA VAL A 73 13.04 47.75 26.28
C VAL A 73 11.69 48.47 26.27
N THR A 74 10.70 47.95 25.55
CA THR A 74 9.27 48.12 25.87
C THR A 74 8.46 46.89 25.45
N VAL A 75 7.77 46.29 26.41
CA VAL A 75 6.82 45.18 26.22
C VAL A 75 5.46 45.76 25.83
N SER A 76 4.87 45.26 24.74
CA SER A 76 3.46 45.49 24.42
C SER A 76 2.85 44.22 23.82
N LEU A 77 1.79 43.75 24.47
CA LEU A 77 0.95 42.63 24.10
C LEU A 77 0.16 42.88 22.81
N GLU A 78 -0.29 41.77 22.22
CA GLU A 78 -1.40 41.63 21.26
C GLU A 78 -1.14 42.03 19.79
N SER A 79 -0.99 41.01 18.93
CA SER A 79 -1.80 40.81 17.72
C SER A 79 -1.43 39.48 17.05
N VAL A 80 -2.41 38.57 16.98
CA VAL A 80 -2.31 37.23 16.41
C VAL A 80 -2.21 37.32 14.88
N GLU A 81 -1.08 36.91 14.30
CA GLU A 81 -0.95 36.75 12.85
C GLU A 81 -0.44 35.34 12.44
N LYS A 82 -1.42 34.57 11.97
CA LYS A 82 -1.40 33.60 10.85
C LYS A 82 -0.32 32.50 10.82
N ALA A 83 -0.74 31.32 11.28
CA ALA A 83 -0.24 30.04 10.78
C ALA A 83 -0.79 29.76 9.35
N PRO A 84 -0.05 29.08 8.46
CA PRO A 84 -0.52 28.74 7.12
C PRO A 84 -1.52 27.58 7.19
N VAL A 85 -2.80 27.89 6.91
CA VAL A 85 -3.87 26.91 6.73
C VAL A 85 -3.61 26.15 5.42
N LYS A 86 -3.26 24.86 5.53
CA LYS A 86 -3.33 23.92 4.41
C LYS A 86 -4.79 23.74 4.03
N LYS A 87 -5.15 24.18 2.82
CA LYS A 87 -6.47 23.91 2.21
C LYS A 87 -6.66 22.39 2.10
N PRO A 88 -7.75 21.80 2.59
CA PRO A 88 -8.13 20.46 2.15
C PRO A 88 -8.55 20.57 0.68
N SER A 89 -7.91 19.76 -0.16
CA SER A 89 -8.34 19.54 -1.54
C SER A 89 -9.73 18.93 -1.51
N ASP A 90 -10.67 19.65 -2.12
CA ASP A 90 -12.03 19.23 -2.45
C ASP A 90 -11.98 18.16 -3.55
N ASP A 91 -11.60 16.95 -3.16
CA ASP A 91 -12.08 15.77 -3.86
C ASP A 91 -13.42 15.44 -3.22
N GLY A 92 -14.50 15.78 -3.92
CA GLY A 92 -15.87 15.37 -3.62
C GLY A 92 -16.01 13.84 -3.67
N LYS A 93 -15.34 13.14 -2.77
CA LYS A 93 -15.64 11.77 -2.41
C LYS A 93 -16.97 11.85 -1.70
N THR A 94 -18.01 11.47 -2.40
CA THR A 94 -19.22 10.91 -1.82
C THR A 94 -18.80 9.69 -1.01
N ILE A 95 -18.37 9.94 0.23
CA ILE A 95 -18.33 8.93 1.26
C ILE A 95 -19.80 8.62 1.49
N GLY A 96 -20.30 7.64 0.73
CA GLY A 96 -21.58 7.02 1.03
C GLY A 96 -21.56 6.70 2.51
N MET A 97 -22.53 7.27 3.23
CA MET A 97 -22.67 7.15 4.68
C MET A 97 -23.09 5.72 5.01
N PHE A 98 -22.22 4.75 4.75
CA PHE A 98 -22.35 3.38 5.19
C PHE A 98 -21.71 3.29 6.58
N SER A 99 -22.54 3.74 7.54
CA SER A 99 -22.52 3.49 8.98
C SER A 99 -21.18 3.58 9.72
N ALA A 100 -21.01 4.70 10.42
CA ALA A 100 -20.18 4.81 11.61
C ALA A 100 -20.81 4.01 12.76
N ALA A 101 -20.58 2.70 12.74
CA ALA A 101 -20.54 1.77 13.85
C ALA A 101 -20.21 0.43 13.20
N LYS A 102 -19.13 -0.23 13.63
CA LYS A 102 -19.03 -1.68 13.45
C LYS A 102 -20.25 -2.26 14.16
N GLY A 103 -21.37 -2.38 13.44
CA GLY A 103 -22.49 -3.19 13.86
C GLY A 103 -21.93 -4.56 14.22
N ASN A 104 -22.38 -5.09 15.35
CA ASN A 104 -21.96 -6.33 15.99
C ASN A 104 -20.79 -7.09 15.33
N ASP A 105 -19.64 -7.22 16.01
CA ASP A 105 -18.43 -7.92 15.52
C ASP A 105 -18.60 -9.44 15.39
N TYR A 106 -19.84 -9.90 15.20
CA TYR A 106 -20.20 -11.28 15.06
C TYR A 106 -19.70 -11.86 13.75
N VAL A 107 -19.25 -13.11 13.85
CA VAL A 107 -18.81 -13.89 12.70
C VAL A 107 -20.03 -14.34 11.91
N THR A 108 -20.09 -13.96 10.64
CA THR A 108 -21.18 -14.27 9.72
C THR A 108 -20.78 -15.38 8.73
N GLY A 109 -19.48 -15.66 8.60
CA GLY A 109 -18.98 -16.78 7.82
C GLY A 109 -17.46 -16.93 7.93
N TRP A 110 -16.93 -17.85 7.13
CA TRP A 110 -15.50 -18.12 7.04
C TRP A 110 -15.06 -18.23 5.58
N LEU A 111 -13.82 -17.88 5.37
CA LEU A 111 -13.07 -18.19 4.16
C LEU A 111 -11.96 -19.16 4.57
N VAL A 112 -11.95 -20.36 3.98
CA VAL A 112 -10.98 -21.40 4.34
C VAL A 112 -10.02 -21.59 3.18
N CYS A 113 -8.73 -21.47 3.44
CA CYS A 113 -7.71 -21.70 2.42
C CYS A 113 -7.65 -23.20 2.09
N ILE A 114 -7.88 -23.57 0.83
CA ILE A 114 -7.90 -24.97 0.39
C ILE A 114 -6.63 -25.39 -0.37
N ASP A 115 -5.77 -24.43 -0.68
CA ASP A 115 -4.56 -24.61 -1.49
C ASP A 115 -3.39 -23.77 -0.96
N GLY A 116 -2.16 -24.12 -1.36
CA GLY A 116 -0.96 -23.35 -1.03
C GLY A 116 -0.46 -23.52 0.40
N VAL A 117 0.43 -22.61 0.81
CA VAL A 117 1.17 -22.67 2.08
C VAL A 117 0.28 -22.47 3.31
N GLU A 118 -0.87 -21.81 3.13
CA GLU A 118 -1.82 -21.54 4.21
C GLU A 118 -3.00 -22.52 4.22
N LYS A 119 -2.91 -23.64 3.48
CA LYS A 119 -3.98 -24.63 3.43
C LYS A 119 -4.46 -25.05 4.81
N GLY A 120 -5.77 -24.97 5.03
CA GLY A 120 -6.45 -25.25 6.29
C GLY A 120 -6.63 -24.02 7.20
N ARG A 121 -6.01 -22.88 6.88
CA ARG A 121 -6.20 -21.62 7.62
C ARG A 121 -7.60 -21.07 7.35
N ASP A 122 -8.29 -20.68 8.43
CA ASP A 122 -9.57 -19.98 8.35
C ASP A 122 -9.39 -18.46 8.52
N PHE A 123 -10.24 -17.71 7.82
CA PHE A 123 -10.40 -16.28 7.96
C PHE A 123 -11.85 -15.97 8.27
N ARG A 124 -12.09 -15.22 9.33
CA ARG A 124 -13.44 -14.91 9.80
C ARG A 124 -14.01 -13.73 9.03
N ILE A 125 -15.22 -13.90 8.52
CA ILE A 125 -16.02 -12.87 7.88
C ILE A 125 -17.02 -12.33 8.90
N ARG A 126 -17.18 -11.01 8.94
CA ARG A 126 -18.05 -10.29 9.86
C ARG A 126 -19.16 -9.55 9.13
N HIS A 127 -20.05 -8.94 9.90
CA HIS A 127 -21.11 -8.12 9.36
C HIS A 127 -20.57 -6.92 8.56
N GLY A 128 -21.21 -6.62 7.42
CA GLY A 128 -20.82 -5.50 6.56
C GLY A 128 -19.67 -5.83 5.61
N PHE A 129 -18.82 -4.83 5.33
CA PHE A 129 -17.69 -4.95 4.41
C PHE A 129 -16.51 -5.62 5.11
N ASN A 130 -15.98 -6.67 4.47
CA ASN A 130 -14.73 -7.32 4.86
C ASN A 130 -13.75 -7.13 3.72
N TRP A 131 -12.85 -6.16 3.86
CA TRP A 131 -11.82 -5.90 2.85
C TRP A 131 -10.73 -6.96 2.92
N ILE A 132 -10.46 -7.58 1.77
CA ILE A 132 -9.41 -8.57 1.61
C ILE A 132 -8.20 -7.88 0.99
N GLY A 133 -7.02 -8.09 1.56
CA GLY A 133 -5.77 -7.60 1.02
C GLY A 133 -4.58 -8.11 1.81
N ARG A 134 -3.40 -7.57 1.52
CA ARG A 134 -2.14 -8.04 2.09
C ARG A 134 -1.63 -7.20 3.25
N ASP A 135 -2.03 -5.93 3.31
CA ASP A 135 -1.66 -5.01 4.38
C ASP A 135 -2.40 -5.36 5.69
N TYR A 136 -1.83 -4.93 6.81
CA TYR A 136 -2.35 -5.21 8.15
C TYR A 136 -3.61 -4.42 8.53
N ASP A 137 -3.98 -3.43 7.71
CA ASP A 137 -5.18 -2.59 7.88
C ASP A 137 -6.42 -3.20 7.21
N MET A 138 -6.31 -4.38 6.62
CA MET A 138 -7.39 -5.14 6.01
C MET A 138 -8.17 -5.98 7.04
N ASP A 139 -9.42 -6.32 6.73
CA ASP A 139 -10.24 -7.18 7.59
C ASP A 139 -9.83 -8.65 7.45
N VAL A 140 -9.47 -9.06 6.22
CA VAL A 140 -8.93 -10.38 5.89
C VAL A 140 -7.55 -10.19 5.27
N ILE A 141 -6.53 -10.68 5.97
CA ILE A 141 -5.12 -10.43 5.66
C ILE A 141 -4.51 -11.67 4.99
N LEU A 142 -4.18 -11.57 3.71
CA LEU A 142 -3.60 -12.64 2.89
C LEU A 142 -2.11 -12.39 2.60
N GLN A 143 -1.28 -12.46 3.64
CA GLN A 143 0.14 -12.06 3.59
C GLN A 143 1.05 -12.95 2.74
N CYS A 144 0.70 -14.22 2.62
CA CYS A 144 1.56 -15.20 1.96
C CYS A 144 1.52 -15.12 0.43
N ASP A 145 0.61 -14.34 -0.17
CA ASP A 145 0.46 -14.26 -1.63
C ASP A 145 0.79 -12.85 -2.16
N ILE A 146 1.94 -12.73 -2.82
CA ILE A 146 2.41 -11.45 -3.36
C ILE A 146 1.55 -10.90 -4.51
N SER A 147 0.80 -11.77 -5.19
CA SER A 147 -0.12 -11.37 -6.26
C SER A 147 -1.37 -10.67 -5.72
N VAL A 148 -1.66 -10.83 -4.42
CA VAL A 148 -2.72 -10.10 -3.75
C VAL A 148 -2.28 -8.65 -3.50
N SER A 149 -3.20 -7.74 -3.81
CA SER A 149 -3.01 -6.30 -3.67
C SER A 149 -2.86 -5.94 -2.20
N ARG A 150 -1.99 -4.96 -1.93
CA ARG A 150 -1.73 -4.46 -0.58
C ARG A 150 -3.03 -4.07 0.12
N GLN A 151 -3.80 -3.21 -0.51
CA GLN A 151 -5.06 -2.70 0.01
C GLN A 151 -6.20 -3.07 -0.92
N LYS A 152 -7.33 -3.46 -0.32
CA LYS A 152 -8.63 -3.64 -0.97
C LYS A 152 -8.54 -4.39 -2.30
N HIS A 153 -8.00 -5.60 -2.28
CA HIS A 153 -7.94 -6.44 -3.47
C HIS A 153 -9.36 -6.81 -3.93
N CYS A 154 -10.20 -7.22 -2.98
CA CYS A 154 -11.65 -7.39 -3.14
C CYS A 154 -12.32 -7.21 -1.76
N ALA A 155 -13.65 -7.29 -1.71
CA ALA A 155 -14.39 -7.35 -0.46
C ALA A 155 -15.43 -8.46 -0.48
N ILE A 156 -15.66 -9.09 0.68
CA ILE A 156 -16.84 -9.88 0.94
C ILE A 156 -17.78 -9.04 1.80
N VAL A 157 -19.01 -8.86 1.33
CA VAL A 157 -20.03 -8.07 1.98
C VAL A 157 -21.14 -8.98 2.46
N TYR A 158 -21.44 -8.91 3.75
CA TYR A 158 -22.66 -9.49 4.30
C TYR A 158 -23.72 -8.41 4.48
N ASP A 159 -24.88 -8.63 3.87
CA ASP A 159 -26.08 -7.80 4.06
C ASP A 159 -27.05 -8.52 5.02
N ASP A 160 -27.32 -7.90 6.17
CA ASP A 160 -28.25 -8.41 7.17
C ASP A 160 -29.69 -8.43 6.68
N ARG A 161 -30.10 -7.43 5.90
CA ARG A 161 -31.49 -7.32 5.41
C ARG A 161 -31.84 -8.44 4.45
N GLY A 162 -30.88 -8.81 3.61
CA GLY A 162 -31.02 -9.88 2.64
C GLY A 162 -30.56 -11.24 3.14
N ASN A 163 -29.96 -11.32 4.33
CA ASN A 163 -29.19 -12.46 4.85
C ASN A 163 -28.35 -13.12 3.73
N SER A 164 -27.56 -12.32 3.03
CA SER A 164 -26.87 -12.76 1.82
C SER A 164 -25.45 -12.21 1.74
N PHE A 165 -24.57 -13.01 1.13
CA PHE A 165 -23.18 -12.64 0.89
C PHE A 165 -22.98 -12.27 -0.57
N SER A 166 -22.22 -11.20 -0.77
CA SER A 166 -21.78 -10.78 -2.10
C SER A 166 -20.28 -10.52 -2.08
N ILE A 167 -19.60 -10.88 -3.16
CA ILE A 167 -18.20 -10.55 -3.38
C ILE A 167 -18.12 -9.37 -4.34
N VAL A 168 -17.28 -8.40 -3.99
CA VAL A 168 -17.10 -7.15 -4.74
C VAL A 168 -15.65 -7.11 -5.23
N PRO A 169 -15.41 -7.22 -6.54
CA PRO A 169 -14.08 -7.04 -7.10
C PRO A 169 -13.67 -5.56 -7.01
N ASN A 170 -12.38 -5.30 -6.81
CA ASN A 170 -11.83 -3.96 -6.98
C ASN A 170 -11.14 -3.84 -8.34
N ALA A 171 -11.26 -2.69 -8.99
CA ALA A 171 -10.79 -2.49 -10.36
C ALA A 171 -9.28 -2.78 -10.49
N GLY A 172 -8.92 -3.52 -11.54
CA GLY A 172 -7.53 -3.89 -11.83
C GLY A 172 -7.00 -5.11 -11.07
N ASN A 173 -7.83 -5.76 -10.24
CA ASN A 173 -7.49 -7.00 -9.56
C ASN A 173 -8.24 -8.18 -10.19
N GLU A 174 -7.55 -9.30 -10.37
CA GLU A 174 -8.13 -10.53 -10.88
C GLU A 174 -8.77 -11.34 -9.74
N LEU A 175 -10.04 -11.69 -9.92
CA LEU A 175 -10.83 -12.44 -8.97
C LEU A 175 -11.63 -13.49 -9.73
N TYR A 176 -11.65 -14.72 -9.22
CA TYR A 176 -12.44 -15.80 -9.83
C TYR A 176 -13.36 -16.45 -8.80
N LYS A 177 -14.54 -16.87 -9.24
CA LYS A 177 -15.43 -17.74 -8.48
C LYS A 177 -15.68 -19.01 -9.29
N ASN A 178 -15.44 -20.17 -8.69
CA ASN A 178 -15.61 -21.48 -9.31
C ASN A 178 -14.88 -21.62 -10.67
N GLY A 179 -13.77 -20.89 -10.85
CA GLY A 179 -12.99 -20.84 -12.09
C GLY A 179 -13.42 -19.79 -13.12
N GLU A 180 -14.53 -19.08 -12.88
CA GLU A 180 -15.02 -18.02 -13.75
C GLU A 180 -14.58 -16.63 -13.23
N PRO A 181 -14.08 -15.74 -14.11
CA PRO A 181 -13.64 -14.40 -13.69
C PRO A 181 -14.84 -13.53 -13.28
N ILE A 182 -14.68 -12.80 -12.18
CA ILE A 182 -15.69 -11.88 -11.65
C ILE A 182 -15.24 -10.44 -11.96
N HIS A 183 -16.05 -9.72 -12.73
CA HIS A 183 -15.82 -8.31 -13.04
C HIS A 183 -16.82 -7.36 -12.33
N GLU A 184 -17.94 -7.89 -11.86
CA GLU A 184 -19.00 -7.14 -11.19
C GLU A 184 -19.36 -7.80 -9.85
N PRO A 185 -19.98 -7.07 -8.91
CA PRO A 185 -20.44 -7.65 -7.66
C PRO A 185 -21.36 -8.85 -7.88
N GLU A 186 -21.03 -9.99 -7.25
CA GLU A 186 -21.79 -11.22 -7.42
C GLU A 186 -22.13 -11.86 -6.08
N LYS A 187 -23.27 -12.58 -6.01
CA LYS A 187 -23.65 -13.34 -4.82
C LYS A 187 -22.81 -14.61 -4.69
N ILE A 188 -22.47 -14.94 -3.44
CA ILE A 188 -21.70 -16.13 -3.09
C ILE A 188 -22.45 -16.97 -2.04
N LYS A 189 -22.25 -18.28 -2.06
CA LYS A 189 -22.88 -19.26 -1.18
C LYS A 189 -21.85 -20.23 -0.61
N THR A 190 -22.25 -20.95 0.43
CA THR A 190 -21.36 -21.99 1.01
C THR A 190 -20.96 -23.00 -0.05
N GLY A 191 -19.67 -23.31 -0.13
CA GLY A 191 -19.09 -24.23 -1.11
C GLY A 191 -18.56 -23.55 -2.38
N ASP A 192 -18.82 -22.25 -2.57
CA ASP A 192 -18.19 -21.50 -3.66
C ASP A 192 -16.68 -21.38 -3.40
N VAL A 193 -15.90 -21.65 -4.44
CA VAL A 193 -14.44 -21.50 -4.43
C VAL A 193 -14.06 -20.15 -5.00
N ILE A 194 -13.48 -19.30 -4.16
CA ILE A 194 -12.97 -17.99 -4.54
C ILE A 194 -11.47 -18.08 -4.74
N GLN A 195 -11.00 -17.64 -5.90
CA GLN A 195 -9.57 -17.50 -6.17
C GLN A 195 -9.21 -16.02 -6.08
N VAL A 196 -8.27 -15.72 -5.18
CA VAL A 196 -7.73 -14.39 -4.96
C VAL A 196 -6.24 -14.47 -5.17
N GLY A 197 -5.72 -13.78 -6.19
CA GLY A 197 -4.34 -13.96 -6.60
C GLY A 197 -4.06 -15.39 -7.09
N MET A 198 -3.05 -16.03 -6.50
CA MET A 198 -2.64 -17.41 -6.81
C MET A 198 -3.32 -18.45 -5.91
N GLN A 199 -3.95 -18.05 -4.81
CA GLN A 199 -4.53 -18.97 -3.85
C GLN A 199 -6.04 -19.13 -4.02
N ARG A 200 -6.52 -20.31 -3.63
CA ARG A 200 -7.94 -20.68 -3.65
C ARG A 200 -8.48 -20.87 -2.25
N TYR A 201 -9.70 -20.41 -2.07
CA TYR A 201 -10.40 -20.41 -0.81
C TYR A 201 -11.82 -20.91 -0.98
N GLU A 202 -12.28 -21.75 -0.08
CA GLU A 202 -13.68 -22.16 -0.02
C GLU A 202 -14.43 -21.23 0.94
N PHE A 203 -15.56 -20.70 0.49
CA PHE A 203 -16.43 -19.87 1.31
C PHE A 203 -17.44 -20.72 2.08
N ILE A 204 -17.59 -20.43 3.38
CA ILE A 204 -18.54 -21.08 4.27
C ILE A 204 -19.39 -20.01 4.95
N ALA A 205 -20.68 -19.95 4.61
CA ALA A 205 -21.61 -19.04 5.27
C ALA A 205 -22.09 -19.64 6.60
N PHE A 206 -21.95 -18.88 7.69
CA PHE A 206 -22.60 -19.20 8.97
C PHE A 206 -24.06 -18.74 8.95
N CYS A 207 -24.26 -17.47 8.59
CA CYS A 207 -25.58 -16.89 8.43
C CYS A 207 -26.18 -17.36 7.09
N ARG A 208 -27.14 -18.29 7.14
CA ARG A 208 -27.81 -18.86 5.96
C ARG A 208 -29.15 -19.45 6.34
N GLU A 209 -30.08 -19.52 5.38
CA GLU A 209 -31.32 -20.33 5.46
C GLU A 209 -32.10 -20.13 6.78
N GLY A 210 -32.28 -18.87 7.20
CA GLY A 210 -33.01 -18.52 8.42
C GLY A 210 -32.16 -18.49 9.70
N ARG A 211 -30.86 -18.79 9.61
CA ARG A 211 -29.90 -18.46 10.68
C ARG A 211 -29.32 -17.08 10.44
N GLU A 212 -29.60 -16.18 11.36
CA GLU A 212 -29.05 -14.83 11.46
C GLU A 212 -28.71 -14.54 12.92
N TRP A 213 -27.88 -13.54 13.15
CA TRP A 213 -27.68 -13.05 14.51
C TRP A 213 -28.92 -12.26 14.92
N GLU A 214 -29.52 -12.64 16.05
CA GLU A 214 -30.63 -11.88 16.62
C GLU A 214 -30.17 -10.44 16.93
N LYS A 215 -31.04 -9.47 16.62
CA LYS A 215 -30.84 -8.08 17.04
C LYS A 215 -31.30 -8.00 18.50
N GLU A 216 -30.41 -7.60 19.41
CA GLU A 216 -30.75 -7.29 20.80
C GLU A 216 -31.82 -6.20 20.90
#